data_AF-A0A2E3TN60-F1
#
_entry.id   AF-A0A2E3TN60-F1
#
_cell.length_a   1.000
_cell.length_b   1.000
_cell.length_c   1.000
_cell.angle_alpha   90.00
_cell.angle_beta   90.00
_cell.angle_gamma   90.00
#
_symmetry.space_group_name_H-M   'P 1'
#
loop_
_entity.id
_entity.type
_entity.pdbx_description
1 polymer ?
#
loop_
_entity_poly.entity_id
_entity_poly.type
_entity_poly.pdbx_seq_one_letter_code
_entity_poly.pdbx_strand_id
1 'polypeptide(L)'
;MKKCAVLFLSLVCSINAETLYVSTEGNDSFSGTKVEPLRSIARAVMIANSGDTILLEQGRYREEIRLSKKDDLSFIASEGAEVVIDGSNKLPNKWQPWKQGIWKQSIDADIWQLFVDDKMVYVARWPNATFEDGKIWRMMEGCRSADGGFDKHVGNGEWFGNTRFGVLYDDKFYKPETTGFREGDSRYLVDPSISFDNQPASLASTGKSFKGGYAVLNIGHWLTWTRPITSHEAGADHFTYCTNNFFARYAQFENIKHQFSSYHIIGLEALDQENEWWFDKEAKTVYYKPPYGMNPNKMNISGRVRDFGIDVSKCSDITIKDIKFVGAGFWVLDSKRVLVEDCVFDYPAAPKFILGELDWYEISNPFKQANKMSSFFRGSENRFINNIVRYSNAPVGFDSEGMLVDNCLFTDIEWQLNSNGGSGSVMIGRNGTMRRTTLTRAGNSEGIRAIDKGALLELNHIYDVSNLQHDGSAINVGTTKQRGTRVSHNWVHDTNRQGVRFDYHGTGIYREDGKIHG
;
A
#
# COMPACT_ATOMS: atom_id res chain seq x y z
N MET A 1 -35.34 10.84 70.18
CA MET A 1 -34.45 10.37 69.10
C MET A 1 -34.80 11.13 67.82
N LYS A 2 -33.91 12.03 67.37
CA LYS A 2 -34.11 12.87 66.18
C LYS A 2 -33.77 12.06 64.92
N LYS A 3 -34.66 12.10 63.92
CA LYS A 3 -34.49 11.54 62.59
C LYS A 3 -33.46 12.36 61.82
N CYS A 4 -32.49 11.70 61.18
CA CYS A 4 -31.74 12.23 60.04
C CYS A 4 -31.82 11.20 58.92
N ALA A 5 -32.69 11.45 57.94
CA ALA A 5 -32.67 10.76 56.66
C ALA A 5 -31.80 11.59 55.72
N VAL A 6 -30.66 11.05 55.31
CA VAL A 6 -29.78 11.66 54.31
C VAL A 6 -30.34 11.27 52.95
N LEU A 7 -30.84 12.27 52.22
CA LEU A 7 -31.30 12.14 50.84
C LEU A 7 -30.08 12.26 49.92
N PHE A 8 -29.61 11.15 49.34
CA PHE A 8 -28.62 11.16 48.26
C PHE A 8 -29.34 11.54 46.96
N LEU A 9 -29.21 12.81 46.56
CA LEU A 9 -29.67 13.28 45.25
C LEU A 9 -28.62 12.88 44.21
N SER A 10 -28.80 11.76 43.52
CA SER A 10 -27.99 11.42 42.35
C SER A 10 -28.41 12.33 41.20
N LEU A 11 -27.60 13.37 40.95
CA LEU A 11 -27.72 14.21 39.76
C LEU A 11 -27.34 13.34 38.55
N VAL A 12 -28.32 12.71 37.91
CA VAL A 12 -28.14 12.07 36.61
C VAL A 12 -28.09 13.22 35.60
N CYS A 13 -26.88 13.69 35.30
CA CYS A 13 -26.67 14.58 34.17
C CYS A 13 -26.88 13.71 32.92
N SER A 14 -28.03 13.85 32.26
CA SER A 14 -28.21 13.32 30.91
C SER A 14 -27.28 14.10 30.00
N ILE A 15 -26.10 13.51 29.70
CA ILE A 15 -25.26 13.98 28.60
C ILE A 15 -26.04 13.62 27.34
N ASN A 16 -26.73 14.59 26.75
CA ASN A 16 -27.30 14.42 25.42
C ASN A 16 -26.14 14.44 24.43
N ALA A 17 -26.13 13.47 23.50
CA ALA A 17 -25.25 13.52 22.35
C ALA A 17 -25.47 14.84 21.59
N GLU A 18 -24.42 15.63 21.43
CA GLU A 18 -24.45 16.89 20.68
C GLU A 18 -23.83 16.71 19.28
N THR A 19 -24.14 17.64 18.38
CA THR A 19 -23.51 17.70 17.05
C THR A 19 -22.59 18.91 16.97
N LEU A 20 -21.30 18.65 16.77
CA LEU A 20 -20.27 19.64 16.52
C LEU A 20 -20.06 19.78 15.01
N TYR A 21 -20.25 20.99 14.49
CA TYR A 21 -20.09 21.29 13.08
C TYR A 21 -18.66 21.76 12.81
N VAL A 22 -18.02 21.19 11.80
CA VAL A 22 -16.67 21.57 11.34
C VAL A 22 -16.76 21.98 9.88
N SER A 23 -16.21 23.14 9.55
CA SER A 23 -16.30 23.74 8.21
C SER A 23 -14.97 24.34 7.79
N THR A 24 -14.66 24.28 6.49
CA THR A 24 -13.47 24.94 5.97
C THR A 24 -13.55 26.47 5.98
N GLU A 25 -14.69 27.06 6.33
CA GLU A 25 -14.83 28.51 6.54
C GLU A 25 -15.10 28.85 8.02
N GLY A 26 -15.03 27.85 8.92
CA GLY A 26 -15.27 28.01 10.35
C GLY A 26 -14.13 28.71 11.11
N ASN A 27 -14.26 28.75 12.44
CA ASN A 27 -13.25 29.31 13.35
C ASN A 27 -13.13 28.47 14.63
N ASP A 28 -11.92 28.15 15.08
CA ASP A 28 -11.71 27.32 16.28
C ASP A 28 -12.02 28.04 17.61
N SER A 29 -12.29 29.35 17.56
CA SER A 29 -12.85 30.10 18.69
C SER A 29 -14.38 29.97 18.80
N PHE A 30 -15.06 29.40 17.80
CA PHE A 30 -16.49 29.24 17.80
C PHE A 30 -16.97 28.08 18.68
N SER A 31 -18.28 28.05 18.94
CA SER A 31 -18.93 27.07 19.80
C SER A 31 -19.08 25.68 19.16
N GLY A 32 -18.92 25.57 17.83
CA GLY A 32 -19.13 24.33 17.09
C GLY A 32 -20.60 24.04 16.77
N THR A 33 -21.45 25.05 16.83
CA THR A 33 -22.84 24.95 16.38
C THR A 33 -22.94 25.12 14.86
N LYS A 34 -24.09 24.80 14.27
CA LYS A 34 -24.33 24.98 12.82
C LYS A 34 -24.11 26.42 12.32
N VAL A 35 -24.37 27.42 13.17
CA VAL A 35 -24.19 28.84 12.83
C VAL A 35 -22.79 29.37 13.15
N GLU A 36 -22.07 28.68 14.04
CA GLU A 36 -20.70 29.00 14.44
C GLU A 36 -19.85 27.71 14.38
N PRO A 37 -19.55 27.20 13.17
CA PRO A 37 -18.82 25.94 13.02
C PRO A 37 -17.33 26.10 13.35
N LEU A 38 -16.73 25.04 13.89
CA LEU A 38 -15.28 24.99 14.11
C LEU A 38 -14.52 24.95 12.79
N ARG A 39 -13.26 25.37 12.80
CA ARG A 39 -12.39 25.33 11.60
C ARG A 39 -11.74 23.97 11.42
N SER A 40 -11.32 23.36 12.53
CA SER A 40 -10.47 22.17 12.52
C SER A 40 -11.13 20.95 13.16
N ILE A 41 -10.82 19.78 12.61
CA ILE A 41 -11.22 18.48 13.17
C ILE A 41 -10.57 18.31 14.55
N ALA A 42 -9.32 18.73 14.69
CA ALA A 42 -8.58 18.66 15.94
C ALA A 42 -9.28 19.43 17.08
N ARG A 43 -9.84 20.61 16.79
CA ARG A 43 -10.60 21.38 17.77
C ARG A 43 -11.90 20.70 18.17
N ALA A 44 -12.62 20.12 17.20
CA ALA A 44 -13.84 19.36 17.46
C ALA A 44 -13.57 18.17 18.39
N VAL A 45 -12.52 17.39 18.09
CA VAL A 45 -12.08 16.26 18.93
C VAL A 45 -11.74 16.71 20.36
N MET A 46 -11.16 17.91 20.52
CA MET A 46 -10.75 18.42 21.83
C MET A 46 -11.94 18.72 22.74
N ILE A 47 -13.05 19.21 22.18
CA ILE A 47 -14.22 19.65 22.96
C ILE A 47 -15.36 18.63 22.98
N ALA A 48 -15.33 17.64 22.09
CA ALA A 48 -16.33 16.58 22.02
C ALA A 48 -16.36 15.73 23.30
N ASN A 49 -17.57 15.41 23.74
CA ASN A 49 -17.90 14.47 24.79
C ASN A 49 -18.29 13.11 24.19
N SER A 50 -18.26 12.07 25.03
CA SER A 50 -18.80 10.75 24.69
C SER A 50 -20.26 10.89 24.22
N GLY A 51 -20.58 10.28 23.09
CA GLY A 51 -21.86 10.32 22.39
C GLY A 51 -21.93 11.34 21.25
N ASP A 52 -20.99 12.29 21.19
CA ASP A 52 -21.07 13.41 20.23
C ASP A 52 -20.80 12.97 18.78
N THR A 53 -21.44 13.70 17.86
CA THR A 53 -21.19 13.61 16.42
C THR A 53 -20.42 14.84 15.95
N ILE A 54 -19.26 14.62 15.36
CA ILE A 54 -18.50 15.63 14.62
C ILE A 54 -18.96 15.55 13.16
N LEU A 55 -19.79 16.52 12.76
CA LEU A 55 -20.33 16.64 11.42
C LEU A 55 -19.42 17.54 10.56
N LEU A 56 -18.86 16.96 9.50
CA LEU A 56 -17.95 17.64 8.59
C LEU A 56 -18.75 18.27 7.44
N GLU A 57 -18.66 19.58 7.26
CA GLU A 57 -19.25 20.26 6.12
C GLU A 57 -18.39 20.09 4.86
N GLN A 58 -18.97 20.36 3.69
CA GLN A 58 -18.31 20.25 2.40
C GLN A 58 -16.97 21.00 2.40
N GLY A 59 -15.91 20.30 1.98
CA GLY A 59 -14.60 20.90 1.94
C GLY A 59 -13.45 19.90 1.95
N ARG A 60 -12.26 20.46 1.77
CA ARG A 60 -11.00 19.71 1.79
C ARG A 60 -10.18 20.08 3.02
N TYR A 61 -10.07 19.14 3.94
CA TYR A 61 -9.36 19.28 5.21
C TYR A 61 -7.97 18.66 5.07
N ARG A 62 -6.91 19.47 5.22
CA ARG A 62 -5.52 18.99 5.22
C ARG A 62 -5.07 18.54 6.61
N GLU A 63 -5.93 17.80 7.26
CA GLU A 63 -5.81 17.35 8.65
C GLU A 63 -5.95 15.84 8.72
N GLU A 64 -6.02 15.29 9.93
CA GLU A 64 -6.29 13.88 10.18
C GLU A 64 -7.38 13.76 11.27
N ILE A 65 -8.19 12.71 11.19
CA ILE A 65 -9.07 12.28 12.27
C ILE A 65 -8.19 11.53 13.27
N ARG A 66 -7.71 12.25 14.29
CA ARG A 66 -6.81 11.69 15.31
C ARG A 66 -7.50 11.52 16.65
N LEU A 67 -7.50 10.30 17.17
CA LEU A 67 -8.04 9.94 18.47
C LEU A 67 -7.05 9.14 19.31
N SER A 68 -7.01 9.43 20.60
CA SER A 68 -6.36 8.58 21.58
C SER A 68 -7.13 8.56 22.88
N LYS A 69 -7.46 7.36 23.38
CA LYS A 69 -8.19 7.17 24.66
C LYS A 69 -9.49 7.99 24.71
N LYS A 70 -10.26 7.90 23.63
CA LYS A 70 -11.58 8.51 23.45
C LYS A 70 -12.55 7.45 23.00
N ASP A 71 -13.78 7.54 23.50
CA ASP A 71 -14.81 6.56 23.23
C ASP A 71 -16.08 7.23 22.73
N ASP A 72 -16.90 6.49 21.98
CA ASP A 72 -18.26 6.87 21.58
C ASP A 72 -18.32 8.19 20.81
N LEU A 73 -17.59 8.28 19.68
CA LEU A 73 -17.57 9.47 18.83
C LEU A 73 -17.84 9.11 17.38
N SER A 74 -18.60 9.97 16.69
CA SER A 74 -18.91 9.79 15.26
C SER A 74 -18.32 10.93 14.43
N PHE A 75 -17.71 10.61 13.29
CA PHE A 75 -17.21 11.53 12.27
C PHE A 75 -17.97 11.25 10.99
N ILE A 76 -18.83 12.18 10.58
CA ILE A 76 -19.77 11.95 9.49
C ILE A 76 -19.73 13.17 8.56
N ALA A 77 -19.66 12.93 7.25
CA ALA A 77 -19.89 14.01 6.30
C ALA A 77 -21.33 14.50 6.35
N SER A 78 -21.54 15.81 6.17
CA SER A 78 -22.88 16.38 6.04
C SER A 78 -23.61 15.76 4.84
N GLU A 79 -24.93 15.65 4.92
CA GLU A 79 -25.73 15.05 3.85
C GLU A 79 -25.44 15.71 2.48
N GLY A 80 -25.02 14.90 1.50
CA GLY A 80 -24.68 15.34 0.15
C GLY A 80 -23.35 16.12 0.02
N ALA A 81 -22.60 16.30 1.10
CA ALA A 81 -21.33 17.03 1.09
C ALA A 81 -20.18 16.17 0.57
N GLU A 82 -19.34 16.74 -0.31
CA GLU A 82 -18.05 16.15 -0.64
C GLU A 82 -17.02 16.58 0.43
N VAL A 83 -16.73 15.66 1.36
CA VAL A 83 -15.72 15.84 2.41
C VAL A 83 -14.46 15.07 2.03
N VAL A 84 -13.34 15.79 1.90
CA VAL A 84 -12.03 15.20 1.59
C VAL A 84 -11.04 15.45 2.73
N ILE A 85 -10.50 14.38 3.30
CA ILE A 85 -9.31 14.42 4.16
C ILE A 85 -8.07 14.20 3.29
N ASP A 86 -7.23 15.23 3.20
CA ASP A 86 -6.11 15.30 2.24
C ASP A 86 -4.74 15.17 2.93
N GLY A 87 -4.06 14.09 2.62
CA GLY A 87 -2.70 13.74 3.06
C GLY A 87 -1.58 14.55 2.41
N SER A 88 -1.89 15.54 1.58
CA SER A 88 -0.94 16.37 0.85
C SER A 88 -1.01 17.86 1.18
N ASN A 89 0.11 18.54 0.97
CA ASN A 89 0.19 19.99 0.98
C ASN A 89 0.41 20.51 -0.43
N LYS A 90 -0.21 21.65 -0.77
CA LYS A 90 0.05 22.32 -2.04
C LYS A 90 1.52 22.73 -2.11
N LEU A 91 2.14 22.48 -3.27
CA LEU A 91 3.48 22.96 -3.54
C LEU A 91 3.44 24.46 -3.89
N PRO A 92 4.56 25.18 -3.71
CA PRO A 92 4.70 26.52 -4.25
C PRO A 92 4.55 26.52 -5.78
N ASN A 93 4.10 27.65 -6.34
CA ASN A 93 4.10 27.90 -7.78
C ASN A 93 5.39 28.62 -8.19
N LYS A 94 6.55 27.99 -7.92
CA LYS A 94 7.89 28.55 -8.18
C LYS A 94 8.72 27.67 -9.12
N TRP A 95 8.06 26.94 -10.02
CA TRP A 95 8.69 26.08 -11.00
C TRP A 95 9.50 26.88 -12.03
N GLN A 96 10.71 26.41 -12.32
CA GLN A 96 11.59 26.93 -13.34
C GLN A 96 11.89 25.86 -14.40
N PRO A 97 11.96 26.21 -15.69
CA PRO A 97 12.42 25.27 -16.71
C PRO A 97 13.83 24.77 -16.37
N TRP A 98 14.08 23.48 -16.62
CA TRP A 98 15.39 22.88 -16.46
C TRP A 98 15.92 22.33 -17.79
N LYS A 99 15.73 21.04 -18.09
CA LYS A 99 16.20 20.40 -19.33
C LYS A 99 15.15 19.41 -19.85
N GLN A 100 15.11 19.19 -21.17
CA GLN A 100 14.29 18.12 -21.79
C GLN A 100 12.80 18.15 -21.41
N GLY A 101 12.22 19.35 -21.27
CA GLY A 101 10.83 19.55 -20.85
C GLY A 101 10.58 19.40 -19.34
N ILE A 102 11.61 19.07 -18.55
CA ILE A 102 11.54 18.97 -17.10
C ILE A 102 11.61 20.35 -16.47
N TRP A 103 10.79 20.58 -15.46
CA TRP A 103 10.80 21.73 -14.58
C TRP A 103 11.30 21.33 -13.20
N LYS A 104 11.82 22.30 -12.44
CA LYS A 104 12.21 22.08 -11.06
C LYS A 104 11.82 23.22 -10.13
N GLN A 105 11.68 22.92 -8.84
CA GLN A 105 11.63 23.91 -7.77
C GLN A 105 12.14 23.33 -6.45
N SER A 106 12.54 24.21 -5.54
CA SER A 106 12.89 23.83 -4.18
C SER A 106 11.67 23.90 -3.25
N ILE A 107 11.59 22.98 -2.30
CA ILE A 107 10.52 22.90 -1.28
C ILE A 107 11.11 22.61 0.10
N ASP A 108 10.41 22.99 1.17
CA ASP A 108 10.93 22.81 2.54
C ASP A 108 10.60 21.43 3.15
N ALA A 109 9.51 20.81 2.69
CA ALA A 109 9.01 19.54 3.22
C ALA A 109 9.51 18.33 2.40
N ASP A 110 9.77 17.21 3.08
CA ASP A 110 9.95 15.93 2.40
C ASP A 110 8.60 15.41 1.90
N ILE A 111 8.57 14.99 0.63
CA ILE A 111 7.39 14.40 -0.02
C ILE A 111 7.77 13.07 -0.65
N TRP A 112 6.83 12.12 -0.70
CA TRP A 112 7.06 10.80 -1.30
C TRP A 112 6.00 10.37 -2.32
N GLN A 113 4.99 11.20 -2.55
CA GLN A 113 4.08 11.14 -3.70
C GLN A 113 3.78 12.56 -4.15
N LEU A 114 3.58 12.74 -5.45
CA LEU A 114 3.19 14.00 -6.06
C LEU A 114 1.85 13.81 -6.77
N PHE A 115 0.99 14.82 -6.69
CA PHE A 115 -0.33 14.84 -7.32
C PHE A 115 -0.50 16.09 -8.17
N VAL A 116 -1.19 15.93 -9.28
CA VAL A 116 -1.82 17.03 -10.01
C VAL A 116 -3.32 16.87 -9.83
N ASP A 117 -3.95 17.87 -9.24
CA ASP A 117 -5.32 17.78 -8.72
C ASP A 117 -5.44 16.64 -7.70
N ASP A 118 -6.09 15.55 -8.07
CA ASP A 118 -6.23 14.32 -7.26
C ASP A 118 -5.61 13.09 -7.94
N LYS A 119 -4.85 13.28 -9.03
CA LYS A 119 -4.21 12.17 -9.76
C LYS A 119 -2.73 12.10 -9.44
N MET A 120 -2.25 10.90 -9.16
CA MET A 120 -0.83 10.66 -8.91
C MET A 120 0.00 10.95 -10.15
N VAL A 121 1.14 11.60 -9.93
CA VAL A 121 2.24 11.72 -10.89
C VAL A 121 3.19 10.54 -10.68
N TYR A 122 3.64 9.90 -11.77
CA TYR A 122 4.44 8.69 -11.68
C TYR A 122 5.86 8.98 -11.19
N VAL A 123 6.33 8.22 -10.20
CA VAL A 123 7.77 8.25 -9.87
C VAL A 123 8.53 7.82 -11.11
N ALA A 124 9.49 8.65 -11.53
CA ALA A 124 10.33 8.41 -12.70
C ALA A 124 10.94 7.01 -12.65
N ARG A 125 10.65 6.19 -13.67
CA ARG A 125 11.04 4.77 -13.69
C ARG A 125 11.50 4.28 -15.05
N TRP A 126 12.37 3.29 -15.04
CA TRP A 126 12.73 2.52 -16.21
C TRP A 126 12.61 1.02 -15.92
N PRO A 127 12.00 0.22 -16.80
CA PRO A 127 11.20 0.62 -17.95
C PRO A 127 9.99 1.50 -17.60
N ASN A 128 9.58 2.33 -18.56
CA ASN A 128 8.37 3.16 -18.45
C ASN A 128 7.12 2.27 -18.38
N ALA A 129 6.28 2.51 -17.37
CA ALA A 129 5.05 1.75 -17.16
C ALA A 129 4.03 2.59 -16.38
N THR A 130 2.77 2.58 -16.81
CA THR A 130 1.69 3.34 -16.17
C THR A 130 0.49 2.44 -15.88
N PHE A 131 -0.50 2.96 -15.14
CA PHE A 131 -1.78 2.25 -15.00
C PHE A 131 -2.56 2.26 -16.32
N GLU A 132 -2.47 3.34 -17.09
CA GLU A 132 -3.23 3.52 -18.33
C GLU A 132 -2.78 2.56 -19.44
N ASP A 133 -1.49 2.24 -19.52
CA ASP A 133 -0.98 1.26 -20.48
C ASP A 133 -0.97 -0.19 -19.94
N GLY A 134 -1.32 -0.37 -18.67
CA GLY A 134 -1.37 -1.66 -17.99
C GLY A 134 -0.01 -2.30 -17.71
N LYS A 135 1.10 -1.75 -18.23
CA LYS A 135 2.44 -2.36 -18.12
C LYS A 135 2.93 -2.43 -16.68
N ILE A 136 2.41 -1.56 -15.81
CA ILE A 136 2.76 -1.55 -14.39
C ILE A 136 2.38 -2.86 -13.68
N TRP A 137 1.46 -3.64 -14.26
CA TRP A 137 1.00 -4.95 -13.79
C TRP A 137 1.55 -6.13 -14.63
N ARG A 138 2.47 -5.87 -15.56
CA ARG A 138 3.01 -6.85 -16.50
C ARG A 138 4.51 -6.92 -16.33
N MET A 139 5.00 -7.98 -15.69
CA MET A 139 6.43 -8.14 -15.41
C MET A 139 7.28 -8.09 -16.70
N MET A 140 6.80 -8.66 -17.80
CA MET A 140 7.55 -8.68 -19.07
C MET A 140 7.58 -7.32 -19.80
N GLU A 141 6.65 -6.41 -19.49
CA GLU A 141 6.56 -5.09 -20.14
C GLU A 141 7.01 -3.95 -19.24
N GLY A 142 6.83 -4.08 -17.92
CA GLY A 142 7.20 -3.07 -16.93
C GLY A 142 8.56 -3.31 -16.27
N CYS A 143 9.17 -4.49 -16.44
CA CYS A 143 10.44 -4.86 -15.83
C CYS A 143 11.41 -5.47 -16.85
N ARG A 144 12.64 -5.73 -16.40
CA ARG A 144 13.66 -6.54 -17.07
C ARG A 144 14.02 -7.74 -16.18
N SER A 145 14.71 -8.73 -16.73
CA SER A 145 15.21 -9.90 -16.00
C SER A 145 16.67 -9.72 -15.63
N ALA A 146 17.16 -10.43 -14.62
CA ALA A 146 18.59 -10.64 -14.49
C ALA A 146 19.06 -11.77 -15.43
N ASP A 147 20.33 -11.73 -15.86
CA ASP A 147 20.96 -12.76 -16.71
C ASP A 147 21.16 -14.11 -16.00
N GLY A 148 21.00 -14.13 -14.67
CA GLY A 148 20.93 -15.35 -13.90
C GLY A 148 20.97 -15.15 -12.39
N GLY A 149 21.54 -16.14 -11.69
CA GLY A 149 21.50 -16.25 -10.24
C GLY A 149 21.86 -17.65 -9.76
N PHE A 150 21.62 -17.92 -8.48
CA PHE A 150 21.88 -19.21 -7.86
C PHE A 150 20.72 -20.17 -8.09
N ASP A 151 21.02 -21.39 -8.53
CA ASP A 151 20.06 -22.48 -8.66
C ASP A 151 20.47 -23.65 -7.75
N LYS A 152 19.68 -23.86 -6.70
CA LYS A 152 19.91 -24.93 -5.72
C LYS A 152 19.53 -26.33 -6.24
N HIS A 153 18.80 -26.41 -7.35
CA HIS A 153 18.27 -27.66 -7.88
C HIS A 153 19.21 -28.33 -8.89
N VAL A 154 20.29 -27.64 -9.29
CA VAL A 154 21.32 -28.16 -10.21
C VAL A 154 22.63 -28.34 -9.46
N GLY A 155 23.27 -29.51 -9.59
CA GLY A 155 24.68 -29.72 -9.24
C GLY A 155 25.12 -29.39 -7.80
N ASN A 156 24.30 -29.66 -6.76
CA ASN A 156 24.53 -29.21 -5.37
C ASN A 156 24.55 -27.68 -5.17
N GLY A 157 24.03 -26.91 -6.12
CA GLY A 157 23.98 -25.44 -6.10
C GLY A 157 24.99 -24.82 -7.06
N GLU A 158 24.51 -24.33 -8.20
CA GLU A 158 25.35 -23.69 -9.22
C GLU A 158 24.91 -22.25 -9.51
N TRP A 159 25.85 -21.43 -9.99
CA TRP A 159 25.55 -20.08 -10.47
C TRP A 159 25.40 -20.07 -11.98
N PHE A 160 24.31 -19.47 -12.45
CA PHE A 160 24.04 -19.20 -13.85
C PHE A 160 24.18 -17.70 -14.13
N GLY A 161 24.67 -17.34 -15.31
CA GLY A 161 24.93 -15.95 -15.68
C GLY A 161 26.00 -15.28 -14.82
N ASN A 162 26.09 -13.95 -14.93
CA ASN A 162 27.06 -13.11 -14.25
C ASN A 162 26.48 -12.39 -13.02
N THR A 163 25.14 -12.35 -12.88
CA THR A 163 24.46 -11.75 -11.73
C THR A 163 24.87 -12.42 -10.41
N ARG A 164 25.25 -11.62 -9.41
CA ARG A 164 25.68 -12.05 -8.07
C ARG A 164 25.07 -11.14 -7.00
N PHE A 165 25.20 -11.53 -5.73
CA PHE A 165 24.81 -10.64 -4.64
C PHE A 165 25.61 -9.33 -4.69
N GLY A 166 24.93 -8.20 -4.87
CA GLY A 166 25.51 -6.86 -5.04
C GLY A 166 25.76 -6.41 -6.48
N VAL A 167 25.58 -7.28 -7.49
CA VAL A 167 25.77 -6.94 -8.91
C VAL A 167 24.69 -7.59 -9.77
N LEU A 168 23.96 -6.82 -10.56
CA LEU A 168 22.93 -7.33 -11.47
C LEU A 168 23.35 -7.07 -12.92
N TYR A 169 23.31 -8.11 -13.75
CA TYR A 169 23.45 -8.03 -15.20
C TYR A 169 22.07 -8.14 -15.84
N ASP A 170 21.74 -7.19 -16.71
CA ASP A 170 20.47 -7.10 -17.43
C ASP A 170 20.32 -8.22 -18.46
N ASP A 171 19.12 -8.77 -18.54
CA ASP A 171 18.70 -9.60 -19.65
C ASP A 171 17.18 -9.48 -19.90
N LYS A 172 16.73 -10.05 -21.00
CA LYS A 172 15.32 -10.23 -21.32
C LYS A 172 14.74 -11.45 -20.61
N PHE A 173 13.42 -11.54 -20.53
CA PHE A 173 12.75 -12.77 -20.17
C PHE A 173 12.80 -13.76 -21.33
N TYR A 174 13.01 -15.04 -21.02
CA TYR A 174 13.00 -16.14 -22.00
C TYR A 174 11.75 -16.98 -21.87
N LYS A 175 11.18 -17.38 -23.02
CA LYS A 175 10.02 -18.29 -23.03
C LYS A 175 10.45 -19.59 -22.35
N PRO A 176 9.71 -20.08 -21.34
CA PRO A 176 9.98 -21.38 -20.74
C PRO A 176 9.92 -22.48 -21.80
N GLU A 177 10.85 -23.44 -21.72
CA GLU A 177 10.91 -24.58 -22.66
C GLU A 177 9.67 -25.49 -22.59
N THR A 178 8.94 -25.44 -21.48
CA THR A 178 7.77 -26.28 -21.22
C THR A 178 6.54 -25.41 -20.89
N THR A 179 5.40 -25.78 -21.47
CA THR A 179 4.11 -25.11 -21.25
C THR A 179 3.51 -25.48 -19.89
N GLY A 180 2.86 -24.53 -19.23
CA GLY A 180 2.07 -24.78 -18.02
C GLY A 180 2.13 -23.63 -17.02
N PHE A 181 1.55 -23.85 -15.84
CA PHE A 181 1.65 -22.93 -14.71
C PHE A 181 3.12 -22.78 -14.29
N ARG A 182 3.65 -21.56 -14.39
CA ARG A 182 5.04 -21.20 -14.11
C ARG A 182 5.09 -19.89 -13.34
N GLU A 183 6.21 -19.70 -12.66
CA GLU A 183 6.61 -18.40 -12.14
C GLU A 183 6.84 -17.41 -13.29
N GLY A 184 6.73 -16.10 -13.05
CA GLY A 184 6.77 -15.07 -14.11
C GLY A 184 5.39 -14.62 -14.57
N ASP A 185 5.27 -13.90 -15.70
CA ASP A 185 3.97 -13.61 -16.31
C ASP A 185 3.56 -14.81 -17.17
N SER A 186 2.51 -15.53 -16.78
CA SER A 186 2.03 -16.74 -17.48
C SER A 186 0.78 -16.47 -18.33
N ARG A 187 0.22 -15.26 -18.26
CA ARG A 187 -1.07 -14.92 -18.88
C ARG A 187 -1.00 -14.86 -20.41
N TYR A 188 0.19 -14.63 -20.96
CA TYR A 188 0.44 -14.70 -22.42
C TYR A 188 0.09 -16.06 -23.05
N LEU A 189 -0.05 -17.13 -22.25
CA LEU A 189 -0.44 -18.45 -22.73
C LEU A 189 -1.94 -18.60 -22.97
N VAL A 190 -2.76 -17.74 -22.35
CA VAL A 190 -4.23 -17.88 -22.34
C VAL A 190 -4.95 -16.62 -22.82
N ASP A 191 -4.32 -15.46 -22.71
CA ASP A 191 -4.87 -14.19 -23.17
C ASP A 191 -4.12 -13.73 -24.43
N PRO A 192 -4.76 -13.78 -25.62
CA PRO A 192 -4.12 -13.43 -26.89
C PRO A 192 -3.83 -11.93 -27.03
N SER A 193 -4.33 -11.08 -26.13
CA SER A 193 -3.96 -9.66 -26.10
C SER A 193 -2.58 -9.43 -25.49
N ILE A 194 -2.01 -10.45 -24.82
CA ILE A 194 -0.70 -10.38 -24.18
C ILE A 194 0.33 -11.14 -25.03
N SER A 195 1.41 -10.46 -25.40
CA SER A 195 2.54 -11.07 -26.11
C SER A 195 3.74 -11.21 -25.18
N PHE A 196 4.42 -12.34 -25.28
CA PHE A 196 5.70 -12.56 -24.61
C PHE A 196 6.85 -11.72 -25.21
N ASP A 197 6.76 -11.41 -26.51
CA ASP A 197 7.86 -10.81 -27.26
C ASP A 197 7.88 -9.28 -27.15
N ASN A 198 6.81 -8.69 -26.62
CA ASN A 198 6.75 -7.26 -26.30
C ASN A 198 7.47 -7.00 -24.99
N GLN A 199 8.80 -6.85 -25.04
CA GLN A 199 9.62 -6.57 -23.85
C GLN A 199 10.38 -5.24 -24.01
N PRO A 200 10.69 -4.55 -22.90
CA PRO A 200 11.48 -3.33 -22.94
C PRO A 200 12.86 -3.52 -23.56
N ALA A 201 13.39 -2.45 -24.14
CA ALA A 201 14.76 -2.40 -24.61
C ALA A 201 15.77 -2.69 -23.47
N SER A 202 16.99 -3.10 -23.81
CA SER A 202 18.00 -3.47 -22.81
C SER A 202 18.48 -2.27 -22.00
N LEU A 203 19.02 -2.53 -20.81
CA LEU A 203 19.60 -1.49 -19.95
C LEU A 203 20.69 -0.70 -20.68
N ALA A 204 21.59 -1.41 -21.37
CA ALA A 204 22.66 -0.81 -22.16
C ALA A 204 22.14 0.12 -23.27
N SER A 205 21.02 -0.23 -23.90
CA SER A 205 20.45 0.59 -24.98
C SER A 205 19.92 1.95 -24.52
N THR A 206 19.69 2.14 -23.21
CA THR A 206 19.29 3.44 -22.68
C THR A 206 20.36 4.51 -22.87
N GLY A 207 21.65 4.11 -22.92
CA GLY A 207 22.78 5.04 -22.96
C GLY A 207 22.89 5.95 -21.73
N LYS A 208 22.17 5.63 -20.64
CA LYS A 208 22.11 6.41 -19.40
C LYS A 208 22.88 5.71 -18.28
N SER A 209 23.43 6.50 -17.36
CA SER A 209 23.82 6.00 -16.04
C SER A 209 22.64 6.14 -15.10
N PHE A 210 22.40 5.13 -14.28
CA PHE A 210 21.35 5.15 -13.24
C PHE A 210 21.94 5.23 -11.83
N LYS A 211 23.25 5.55 -11.72
CA LYS A 211 23.90 5.77 -10.42
C LYS A 211 23.17 6.89 -9.67
N GLY A 212 22.88 6.66 -8.38
CA GLY A 212 22.10 7.57 -7.55
C GLY A 212 20.58 7.33 -7.59
N GLY A 213 20.09 6.46 -8.48
CA GLY A 213 18.75 5.89 -8.40
C GLY A 213 18.68 4.66 -7.49
N TYR A 214 17.53 4.01 -7.50
CA TYR A 214 17.29 2.75 -6.80
C TYR A 214 16.82 1.68 -7.77
N ALA A 215 17.34 0.46 -7.62
CA ALA A 215 16.82 -0.72 -8.28
C ALA A 215 15.81 -1.42 -7.34
N VAL A 216 14.62 -1.69 -7.85
CA VAL A 216 13.62 -2.54 -7.20
C VAL A 216 13.85 -3.97 -7.71
N LEU A 217 14.35 -4.83 -6.84
CA LEU A 217 14.94 -6.13 -7.18
C LEU A 217 14.04 -7.26 -6.67
N ASN A 218 13.16 -7.78 -7.53
CA ASN A 218 12.46 -9.03 -7.28
C ASN A 218 13.32 -10.21 -7.78
N ILE A 219 14.45 -10.40 -7.10
CA ILE A 219 15.45 -11.43 -7.42
C ILE A 219 15.44 -12.58 -6.40
N GLY A 220 14.55 -12.50 -5.40
CA GLY A 220 14.48 -13.41 -4.28
C GLY A 220 13.32 -14.38 -4.30
N HIS A 221 12.70 -14.61 -5.46
CA HIS A 221 11.45 -15.35 -5.64
C HIS A 221 10.28 -14.60 -4.97
N TRP A 222 9.96 -14.90 -3.71
CA TRP A 222 8.94 -14.18 -2.95
C TRP A 222 9.49 -12.95 -2.21
N LEU A 223 10.73 -12.53 -2.49
CA LEU A 223 11.40 -11.44 -1.79
C LEU A 223 11.82 -10.35 -2.78
N THR A 224 11.33 -9.13 -2.55
CA THR A 224 11.63 -7.97 -3.41
C THR A 224 12.31 -6.88 -2.62
N TRP A 225 13.52 -6.50 -2.99
CA TRP A 225 14.31 -5.49 -2.27
C TRP A 225 14.56 -4.25 -3.12
N THR A 226 14.33 -3.07 -2.55
CA THR A 226 14.75 -1.83 -3.21
C THR A 226 16.11 -1.40 -2.71
N ARG A 227 17.09 -1.19 -3.61
CA ARG A 227 18.49 -0.90 -3.24
C ARG A 227 19.08 0.25 -4.04
N PRO A 228 19.87 1.15 -3.41
CA PRO A 228 20.59 2.19 -4.11
C PRO A 228 21.56 1.58 -5.13
N ILE A 229 21.59 2.14 -6.33
CA ILE A 229 22.58 1.81 -7.37
C ILE A 229 23.86 2.58 -7.05
N THR A 230 24.93 1.86 -6.73
CA THR A 230 26.22 2.43 -6.29
C THR A 230 27.17 2.69 -7.46
N SER A 231 27.08 1.90 -8.53
CA SER A 231 27.77 2.14 -9.80
C SER A 231 26.93 1.66 -10.99
N HIS A 232 26.89 2.47 -12.04
CA HIS A 232 26.38 2.11 -13.35
C HIS A 232 27.01 3.07 -14.37
N GLU A 233 27.74 2.56 -15.36
CA GLU A 233 28.28 3.39 -16.44
C GLU A 233 27.22 3.58 -17.53
N ALA A 234 27.28 4.72 -18.22
CA ALA A 234 26.31 5.01 -19.28
C ALA A 234 26.42 3.96 -20.40
N GLY A 235 25.33 3.25 -20.66
CA GLY A 235 25.27 2.21 -21.67
C GLY A 235 25.86 0.86 -21.26
N ALA A 236 26.21 0.66 -19.98
CA ALA A 236 26.53 -0.66 -19.47
C ALA A 236 25.27 -1.53 -19.36
N ASP A 237 25.45 -2.84 -19.45
CA ASP A 237 24.39 -3.84 -19.27
C ASP A 237 24.26 -4.31 -17.81
N HIS A 238 25.04 -3.76 -16.88
CA HIS A 238 25.06 -4.19 -15.50
C HIS A 238 25.32 -3.03 -14.55
N PHE A 239 24.89 -3.20 -13.30
CA PHE A 239 25.12 -2.24 -12.23
C PHE A 239 25.44 -2.93 -10.91
N THR A 240 26.11 -2.20 -10.02
CA THR A 240 26.30 -2.60 -8.63
C THR A 240 25.28 -1.89 -7.74
N TYR A 241 24.80 -2.59 -6.70
CA TYR A 241 23.84 -2.07 -5.75
C TYR A 241 24.30 -2.28 -4.31
N CYS A 242 23.81 -1.44 -3.41
CA CYS A 242 24.15 -1.55 -2.00
C CYS A 242 23.59 -2.85 -1.40
N THR A 243 24.45 -3.60 -0.72
CA THR A 243 24.09 -4.87 -0.05
C THR A 243 23.79 -4.70 1.44
N ASN A 244 23.97 -3.49 1.98
CA ASN A 244 23.64 -3.19 3.37
C ASN A 244 22.13 -3.34 3.62
N ASN A 245 21.78 -3.72 4.86
CA ASN A 245 20.39 -3.82 5.33
C ASN A 245 19.47 -4.71 4.46
N PHE A 246 20.03 -5.64 3.68
CA PHE A 246 19.28 -6.86 3.40
C PHE A 246 19.03 -7.54 4.74
N PHE A 247 17.76 -7.85 5.04
CA PHE A 247 17.38 -8.56 6.26
C PHE A 247 18.27 -9.81 6.37
N ALA A 248 19.19 -9.84 7.35
CA ALA A 248 20.34 -10.76 7.37
C ALA A 248 19.96 -12.24 7.21
N ARG A 249 18.76 -12.63 7.67
CA ARG A 249 18.21 -13.97 7.50
C ARG A 249 17.99 -14.37 6.04
N TYR A 250 17.58 -13.43 5.20
CA TYR A 250 17.26 -13.65 3.79
C TYR A 250 18.28 -13.02 2.83
N ALA A 251 19.20 -12.21 3.36
CA ALA A 251 20.36 -11.61 2.70
C ALA A 251 21.46 -12.61 2.30
N GLN A 252 21.09 -13.84 1.98
CA GLN A 252 22.04 -14.90 1.67
C GLN A 252 22.14 -15.06 0.17
N PHE A 253 23.34 -15.38 -0.31
CA PHE A 253 23.62 -15.52 -1.74
C PHE A 253 22.71 -16.57 -2.40
N GLU A 254 22.31 -17.60 -1.65
CA GLU A 254 21.40 -18.67 -2.09
C GLU A 254 19.98 -18.20 -2.40
N ASN A 255 19.60 -16.99 -1.98
CA ASN A 255 18.30 -16.41 -2.26
C ASN A 255 18.25 -15.62 -3.56
N ILE A 256 19.39 -15.30 -4.19
CA ILE A 256 19.41 -14.70 -5.53
C ILE A 256 19.05 -15.78 -6.54
N LYS A 257 17.84 -15.75 -7.10
CA LYS A 257 17.33 -16.83 -7.96
C LYS A 257 17.69 -16.60 -9.42
N HIS A 258 18.13 -17.68 -10.06
CA HIS A 258 18.32 -17.72 -11.50
C HIS A 258 16.98 -17.53 -12.25
N GLN A 259 15.95 -18.29 -11.89
CA GLN A 259 14.71 -18.32 -12.66
C GLN A 259 13.74 -17.21 -12.23
N PHE A 260 13.16 -16.53 -13.23
CA PHE A 260 12.08 -15.55 -13.09
C PHE A 260 12.39 -14.31 -12.25
N SER A 261 13.67 -13.98 -12.10
CA SER A 261 14.06 -12.70 -11.51
C SER A 261 13.48 -11.54 -12.31
N SER A 262 13.10 -10.46 -11.64
CA SER A 262 12.70 -9.23 -12.31
C SER A 262 13.18 -8.00 -11.56
N TYR A 263 13.42 -6.93 -12.30
CA TYR A 263 13.76 -5.65 -11.72
C TYR A 263 13.27 -4.47 -12.56
N HIS A 264 13.12 -3.33 -11.90
CA HIS A 264 13.01 -2.02 -12.54
C HIS A 264 13.82 -1.00 -11.73
N ILE A 265 14.07 0.16 -12.32
CA ILE A 265 14.85 1.24 -11.73
C ILE A 265 13.93 2.44 -11.51
N ILE A 266 14.10 3.14 -10.39
CA ILE A 266 13.52 4.47 -10.15
C ILE A 266 14.64 5.48 -9.92
N GLY A 267 14.51 6.69 -10.45
CA GLY A 267 15.55 7.71 -10.30
C GLY A 267 15.38 8.92 -11.21
N LEU A 268 16.10 10.00 -10.91
CA LEU A 268 16.08 11.22 -11.72
C LEU A 268 16.47 10.99 -13.18
N GLU A 269 17.43 10.10 -13.45
CA GLU A 269 17.87 9.80 -14.82
C GLU A 269 16.82 8.97 -15.60
N ALA A 270 15.87 8.34 -14.91
CA ALA A 270 14.72 7.69 -15.53
C ALA A 270 13.60 8.67 -15.90
N LEU A 271 13.67 9.95 -15.48
CA LEU A 271 12.65 10.96 -15.76
C LEU A 271 12.67 11.35 -17.23
N ASP A 272 11.84 10.70 -18.05
CA ASP A 272 11.84 10.89 -19.50
C ASP A 272 10.46 10.89 -20.17
N GLN A 273 9.38 10.56 -19.46
CA GLN A 273 8.01 10.67 -19.97
C GLN A 273 7.25 11.85 -19.36
N GLU A 274 6.18 12.25 -20.04
CA GLU A 274 5.21 13.17 -19.46
C GLU A 274 4.56 12.55 -18.21
N ASN A 275 4.22 13.40 -17.25
CA ASN A 275 3.62 13.02 -15.99
C ASN A 275 4.51 12.13 -15.11
N GLU A 276 5.82 12.29 -15.22
CA GLU A 276 6.80 11.72 -14.31
C GLU A 276 7.43 12.79 -13.41
N TRP A 277 7.87 12.38 -12.20
CA TRP A 277 8.54 13.25 -11.24
C TRP A 277 9.65 12.54 -10.46
N TRP A 278 10.51 13.34 -9.86
CA TRP A 278 11.52 12.90 -8.90
C TRP A 278 11.72 13.94 -7.80
N PHE A 279 12.08 13.52 -6.59
CA PHE A 279 12.47 14.38 -5.49
C PHE A 279 13.88 14.05 -5.04
N ASP A 280 14.74 15.05 -5.12
CA ASP A 280 16.07 15.01 -4.52
C ASP A 280 15.95 15.51 -3.07
N LYS A 281 16.00 14.57 -2.11
CA LYS A 281 15.88 14.85 -0.68
C LYS A 281 17.02 15.74 -0.16
N GLU A 282 18.24 15.52 -0.65
CA GLU A 282 19.43 16.25 -0.19
C GLU A 282 19.40 17.69 -0.69
N ALA A 283 19.10 17.88 -1.97
CA ALA A 283 18.96 19.21 -2.59
C ALA A 283 17.60 19.86 -2.33
N LYS A 284 16.66 19.17 -1.67
CA LYS A 284 15.28 19.60 -1.43
C LYS A 284 14.57 20.09 -2.70
N THR A 285 14.82 19.41 -3.81
CA THR A 285 14.39 19.84 -5.15
C THR A 285 13.46 18.82 -5.78
N VAL A 286 12.28 19.26 -6.19
CA VAL A 286 11.33 18.47 -6.99
C VAL A 286 11.59 18.72 -8.46
N TYR A 287 11.65 17.66 -9.24
CA TYR A 287 11.72 17.64 -10.69
C TYR A 287 10.42 17.07 -11.24
N TYR A 288 9.80 17.71 -12.22
CA TYR A 288 8.54 17.28 -12.81
C TYR A 288 8.55 17.52 -14.31
N LYS A 289 8.15 16.52 -15.10
CA LYS A 289 7.93 16.65 -16.54
C LYS A 289 6.42 16.76 -16.79
N PRO A 290 5.86 17.98 -16.89
CA PRO A 290 4.43 18.16 -17.17
C PRO A 290 4.07 17.67 -18.58
N PRO A 291 2.77 17.46 -18.88
CA PRO A 291 2.32 17.22 -20.25
C PRO A 291 2.79 18.33 -21.20
N TYR A 292 3.04 17.98 -22.47
CA TYR A 292 3.61 18.91 -23.44
C TYR A 292 2.82 20.23 -23.52
N GLY A 293 3.54 21.35 -23.44
CA GLY A 293 2.98 22.70 -23.50
C GLY A 293 2.34 23.20 -22.21
N MET A 294 2.21 22.37 -21.16
CA MET A 294 1.69 22.81 -19.87
C MET A 294 2.75 23.52 -19.02
N ASN A 295 2.32 24.54 -18.28
CA ASN A 295 3.16 25.26 -17.31
C ASN A 295 2.77 24.84 -15.89
N PRO A 296 3.67 24.20 -15.12
CA PRO A 296 3.35 23.70 -13.78
C PRO A 296 3.06 24.80 -12.76
N ASN A 297 3.43 26.05 -13.03
CA ASN A 297 3.02 27.20 -12.19
C ASN A 297 1.53 27.57 -12.31
N LYS A 298 0.81 26.96 -13.27
CA LYS A 298 -0.64 27.11 -13.46
C LYS A 298 -1.41 25.84 -13.10
N MET A 299 -0.72 24.83 -12.58
CA MET A 299 -1.31 23.55 -12.21
C MET A 299 -1.52 23.49 -10.69
N ASN A 300 -2.50 22.72 -10.25
CA ASN A 300 -2.73 22.48 -8.83
C ASN A 300 -1.89 21.26 -8.41
N ILE A 301 -0.65 21.52 -8.00
CA ILE A 301 0.30 20.46 -7.63
C ILE A 301 0.38 20.36 -6.11
N SER A 302 0.28 19.14 -5.58
CA SER A 302 0.46 18.86 -4.16
C SER A 302 1.39 17.67 -3.93
N GLY A 303 1.98 17.60 -2.75
CA GLY A 303 2.90 16.55 -2.35
C GLY A 303 2.45 15.92 -1.04
N ARG A 304 2.47 14.59 -0.97
CA ARG A 304 2.11 13.83 0.23
C ARG A 304 3.09 14.11 1.36
N VAL A 305 2.56 14.44 2.53
CA VAL A 305 3.34 14.76 3.75
C VAL A 305 2.86 14.02 5.01
N ARG A 306 1.75 13.27 4.95
CA ARG A 306 1.30 12.39 6.05
C ARG A 306 1.03 10.97 5.56
N ASP A 307 1.14 10.04 6.50
CA ASP A 307 0.78 8.64 6.27
C ASP A 307 -0.72 8.41 6.40
N PHE A 308 -1.36 8.96 7.44
CA PHE A 308 -2.74 8.63 7.81
C PHE A 308 -3.67 9.84 7.78
N GLY A 309 -4.92 9.59 7.36
CA GLY A 309 -6.06 10.47 7.56
C GLY A 309 -6.96 10.01 8.70
N ILE A 310 -6.82 8.75 9.14
CA ILE A 310 -7.41 8.19 10.36
C ILE A 310 -6.27 7.67 11.24
N ASP A 311 -6.07 8.22 12.42
CA ASP A 311 -5.11 7.75 13.44
C ASP A 311 -5.85 7.56 14.78
N VAL A 312 -6.33 6.34 15.02
CA VAL A 312 -7.18 6.00 16.18
C VAL A 312 -6.45 5.01 17.06
N SER A 313 -6.28 5.33 18.35
CA SER A 313 -5.54 4.48 19.28
C SER A 313 -6.24 4.35 20.63
N LYS A 314 -6.41 3.10 21.11
CA LYS A 314 -7.00 2.81 22.43
C LYS A 314 -8.38 3.46 22.60
N CYS A 315 -9.20 3.37 21.56
CA CYS A 315 -10.54 3.94 21.50
C CYS A 315 -11.59 2.82 21.42
N SER A 316 -12.82 3.15 21.75
CA SER A 316 -13.97 2.29 21.51
C SER A 316 -15.18 3.03 20.98
N ASP A 317 -16.06 2.33 20.26
CA ASP A 317 -17.31 2.91 19.73
C ASP A 317 -17.08 4.14 18.84
N ILE A 318 -16.14 4.04 17.89
CA ILE A 318 -15.85 5.13 16.96
C ILE A 318 -16.52 4.84 15.62
N THR A 319 -17.24 5.82 15.07
CA THR A 319 -17.81 5.73 13.71
C THR A 319 -17.15 6.76 12.80
N ILE A 320 -16.71 6.36 11.62
CA ILE A 320 -16.20 7.22 10.56
C ILE A 320 -16.93 6.88 9.28
N LYS A 321 -17.68 7.84 8.72
CA LYS A 321 -18.66 7.55 7.66
C LYS A 321 -18.73 8.64 6.58
N ASP A 322 -18.92 8.21 5.33
CA ASP A 322 -19.20 9.07 4.15
C ASP A 322 -18.06 10.05 3.80
N ILE A 323 -16.80 9.65 4.03
CA ILE A 323 -15.63 10.52 3.86
C ILE A 323 -14.68 9.97 2.79
N LYS A 324 -14.16 10.87 1.95
CA LYS A 324 -13.07 10.57 1.01
C LYS A 324 -11.72 10.93 1.62
N PHE A 325 -10.73 10.06 1.44
CA PHE A 325 -9.34 10.25 1.83
C PHE A 325 -8.46 10.25 0.57
N VAL A 326 -7.57 11.23 0.45
CA VAL A 326 -6.63 11.34 -0.68
C VAL A 326 -5.20 11.46 -0.16
N GLY A 327 -4.32 10.57 -0.60
CA GLY A 327 -2.92 10.57 -0.18
C GLY A 327 -2.72 10.28 1.32
N ALA A 328 -3.72 9.68 1.96
CA ALA A 328 -3.75 9.42 3.40
C ALA A 328 -4.49 8.10 3.68
N GLY A 329 -3.86 7.22 4.46
CA GLY A 329 -4.40 5.92 4.82
C GLY A 329 -5.11 5.91 6.18
N PHE A 330 -5.21 4.73 6.77
CA PHE A 330 -5.78 4.56 8.11
C PHE A 330 -4.88 3.74 9.03
N TRP A 331 -4.88 4.11 10.31
CA TRP A 331 -4.23 3.38 11.39
C TRP A 331 -5.15 3.30 12.59
N VAL A 332 -5.58 2.08 12.92
CA VAL A 332 -6.45 1.81 14.08
C VAL A 332 -5.75 0.80 14.98
N LEU A 333 -5.33 1.25 16.16
CA LEU A 333 -4.51 0.49 17.09
C LEU A 333 -5.23 0.24 18.41
N ASP A 334 -5.17 -0.99 18.93
CA ASP A 334 -5.65 -1.35 20.28
C ASP A 334 -7.09 -0.85 20.55
N SER A 335 -7.94 -0.81 19.52
CA SER A 335 -9.28 -0.19 19.57
C SER A 335 -10.39 -1.21 19.31
N LYS A 336 -11.57 -0.95 19.86
CA LYS A 336 -12.70 -1.88 19.83
C LYS A 336 -13.97 -1.25 19.24
N ARG A 337 -14.72 -1.99 18.42
CA ARG A 337 -15.98 -1.49 17.81
C ARG A 337 -15.78 -0.16 17.05
N VAL A 338 -14.66 -0.03 16.34
CA VAL A 338 -14.45 1.03 15.36
C VAL A 338 -15.13 0.62 14.05
N LEU A 339 -16.05 1.44 13.56
CA LEU A 339 -16.72 1.31 12.27
C LEU A 339 -16.15 2.35 11.29
N VAL A 340 -15.61 1.88 10.18
CA VAL A 340 -15.32 2.71 9.00
C VAL A 340 -16.25 2.26 7.89
N GLU A 341 -17.14 3.14 7.45
CA GLU A 341 -18.23 2.82 6.53
C GLU A 341 -18.37 3.85 5.41
N ASP A 342 -18.74 3.43 4.21
CA ASP A 342 -19.07 4.32 3.08
C ASP A 342 -17.92 5.29 2.70
N CYS A 343 -16.67 4.90 2.94
CA CYS A 343 -15.49 5.73 2.70
C CYS A 343 -14.73 5.32 1.43
N VAL A 344 -14.02 6.30 0.83
CA VAL A 344 -13.13 6.10 -0.32
C VAL A 344 -11.72 6.49 0.04
N PHE A 345 -10.76 5.59 -0.13
CA PHE A 345 -9.33 5.80 0.11
C PHE A 345 -8.56 5.75 -1.21
N ASP A 346 -8.15 6.92 -1.69
CA ASP A 346 -7.30 7.10 -2.86
C ASP A 346 -5.85 7.33 -2.42
N TYR A 347 -4.93 6.50 -2.90
CA TYR A 347 -3.49 6.57 -2.56
C TYR A 347 -3.18 6.46 -1.05
N PRO A 348 -3.76 5.48 -0.32
CA PRO A 348 -3.68 5.43 1.13
C PRO A 348 -2.28 5.15 1.68
N ALA A 349 -1.38 4.56 0.89
CA ALA A 349 -0.02 4.25 1.31
C ALA A 349 0.93 4.20 0.09
N ALA A 350 2.20 4.56 0.31
CA ALA A 350 3.27 4.42 -0.67
C ALA A 350 4.63 4.31 0.00
N PRO A 351 5.60 3.63 -0.64
CA PRO A 351 6.92 3.43 -0.06
C PRO A 351 7.68 4.75 -0.13
N LYS A 352 8.45 5.03 0.92
CA LYS A 352 9.29 6.24 1.03
C LYS A 352 10.67 6.02 0.41
N PHE A 353 10.76 5.24 -0.67
CA PHE A 353 12.02 4.91 -1.36
C PHE A 353 12.78 6.16 -1.80
N ILE A 354 12.06 7.16 -2.32
CA ILE A 354 12.62 8.45 -2.75
C ILE A 354 13.23 9.26 -1.60
N LEU A 355 12.89 8.90 -0.35
CA LEU A 355 13.46 9.47 0.86
C LEU A 355 14.58 8.62 1.48
N GLY A 356 14.94 7.50 0.85
CA GLY A 356 15.94 6.54 1.32
C GLY A 356 15.43 5.50 2.32
N GLU A 357 14.11 5.38 2.51
CA GLU A 357 13.51 4.42 3.45
C GLU A 357 13.20 3.09 2.74
N LEU A 358 14.11 2.12 2.88
CA LEU A 358 14.15 0.91 2.04
C LEU A 358 13.77 -0.39 2.75
N ASP A 359 13.31 -0.30 4.00
CA ASP A 359 12.81 -1.46 4.73
C ASP A 359 11.45 -1.89 4.18
N TRP A 360 11.23 -3.20 4.11
CA TRP A 360 9.93 -3.79 3.76
C TRP A 360 8.82 -3.31 4.65
N TYR A 361 7.58 -3.27 4.16
CA TYR A 361 6.44 -3.15 5.05
C TYR A 361 6.38 -4.33 6.03
N GLU A 362 6.47 -4.02 7.32
CA GLU A 362 6.15 -4.95 8.39
C GLU A 362 4.63 -4.96 8.60
N ILE A 363 4.10 -6.17 8.81
CA ILE A 363 2.67 -6.42 8.97
C ILE A 363 2.12 -5.60 10.13
N SER A 364 1.01 -4.92 9.90
CA SER A 364 0.25 -4.16 10.90
C SER A 364 0.99 -2.95 11.48
N ASN A 365 1.73 -2.19 10.66
CA ASN A 365 2.43 -0.94 11.02
C ASN A 365 3.21 -1.00 12.34
N PRO A 366 4.36 -1.67 12.41
CA PRO A 366 5.17 -1.62 13.61
C PRO A 366 5.57 -0.17 13.94
N PHE A 367 5.70 0.12 15.22
CA PHE A 367 5.99 1.46 15.71
C PHE A 367 7.30 2.06 15.18
N LYS A 368 8.27 1.22 14.82
CA LYS A 368 9.66 1.63 14.51
C LYS A 368 9.94 1.85 13.02
N GLN A 369 9.02 1.51 12.13
CA GLN A 369 9.29 1.53 10.70
C GLN A 369 8.85 2.82 10.02
N ALA A 370 9.65 3.34 9.08
CA ALA A 370 9.33 4.55 8.34
C ALA A 370 8.26 4.34 7.25
N ASN A 371 8.26 3.17 6.59
CA ASN A 371 7.22 2.78 5.65
C ASN A 371 5.95 2.37 6.41
N LYS A 372 4.83 3.03 6.10
CA LYS A 372 3.53 2.81 6.75
C LYS A 372 2.49 2.27 5.76
N MET A 373 1.89 1.14 6.10
CA MET A 373 0.74 0.55 5.42
C MET A 373 -0.57 1.06 6.04
N SER A 374 -1.72 0.87 5.39
CA SER A 374 -3.00 1.10 6.09
C SER A 374 -3.38 -0.13 6.90
N SER A 375 -3.76 0.02 8.17
CA SER A 375 -4.01 -1.13 9.05
C SER A 375 -4.97 -0.90 10.20
N PHE A 376 -5.72 -1.95 10.52
CA PHE A 376 -6.22 -2.24 11.87
C PHE A 376 -5.25 -3.21 12.56
N PHE A 377 -4.88 -2.94 13.80
CA PHE A 377 -3.98 -3.79 14.57
C PHE A 377 -4.40 -3.88 16.04
N ARG A 378 -4.53 -5.13 16.51
CA ARG A 378 -5.03 -5.47 17.85
C ARG A 378 -6.43 -4.90 18.10
N GLY A 379 -6.92 -5.02 19.32
CA GLY A 379 -8.31 -4.70 19.64
C GLY A 379 -9.29 -5.74 19.08
N SER A 380 -10.58 -5.41 19.03
CA SER A 380 -11.61 -6.40 18.67
C SER A 380 -12.90 -5.80 18.09
N GLU A 381 -13.68 -6.63 17.40
CA GLU A 381 -15.04 -6.29 16.92
C GLU A 381 -15.10 -5.04 16.02
N ASN A 382 -13.99 -4.72 15.35
CA ASN A 382 -13.91 -3.62 14.41
C ASN A 382 -14.52 -4.01 13.05
N ARG A 383 -15.00 -3.01 12.30
CA ARG A 383 -15.75 -3.18 11.07
C ARG A 383 -15.28 -2.20 9.99
N PHE A 384 -15.04 -2.72 8.80
CA PHE A 384 -14.67 -1.97 7.61
C PHE A 384 -15.64 -2.37 6.48
N ILE A 385 -16.66 -1.54 6.26
CA ILE A 385 -17.87 -1.91 5.49
C ILE A 385 -18.09 -0.92 4.35
N ASN A 386 -18.44 -1.42 3.16
CA ASN A 386 -18.80 -0.59 2.00
C ASN A 386 -17.74 0.46 1.61
N ASN A 387 -16.46 0.10 1.72
CA ASN A 387 -15.36 1.01 1.45
C ASN A 387 -14.67 0.68 0.11
N ILE A 388 -14.08 1.71 -0.51
CA ILE A 388 -13.19 1.56 -1.66
C ILE A 388 -11.78 1.92 -1.22
N VAL A 389 -10.81 1.03 -1.48
CA VAL A 389 -9.39 1.27 -1.25
C VAL A 389 -8.66 1.04 -2.56
N ARG A 390 -8.09 2.11 -3.13
CA ARG A 390 -7.39 2.01 -4.40
C ARG A 390 -6.08 2.78 -4.48
N TYR A 391 -5.19 2.30 -5.35
CA TYR A 391 -3.85 2.84 -5.54
C TYR A 391 -3.00 2.82 -4.25
N SER A 392 -3.11 1.76 -3.45
CA SER A 392 -2.23 1.55 -2.29
C SER A 392 -0.94 0.90 -2.74
N ASN A 393 0.17 1.63 -2.79
CA ASN A 393 1.47 1.02 -3.05
C ASN A 393 2.08 0.38 -1.78
N ALA A 394 1.24 -0.31 -1.03
CA ALA A 394 1.57 -1.03 0.19
C ALA A 394 0.47 -2.08 0.44
N PRO A 395 0.76 -3.15 1.20
CA PRO A 395 -0.27 -4.04 1.71
C PRO A 395 -1.33 -3.29 2.52
N VAL A 396 -2.51 -3.91 2.70
CA VAL A 396 -3.57 -3.42 3.59
C VAL A 396 -3.87 -4.46 4.67
N GLY A 397 -3.80 -4.07 5.94
CA GLY A 397 -3.88 -4.98 7.09
C GLY A 397 -5.17 -4.87 7.89
N PHE A 398 -5.79 -6.00 8.20
CA PHE A 398 -6.98 -6.08 9.05
C PHE A 398 -6.76 -7.10 10.18
N ASP A 399 -5.94 -6.72 11.16
CA ASP A 399 -5.42 -7.60 12.21
C ASP A 399 -5.98 -7.24 13.60
N SER A 400 -7.30 -7.26 13.73
CA SER A 400 -8.00 -7.18 15.03
C SER A 400 -8.88 -8.41 15.25
N GLU A 401 -9.09 -8.80 16.50
CA GLU A 401 -9.87 -9.99 16.86
C GLU A 401 -11.32 -9.85 16.37
N GLY A 402 -11.79 -10.80 15.57
CA GLY A 402 -13.19 -10.79 15.08
C GLY A 402 -13.50 -9.63 14.13
N MET A 403 -12.48 -9.13 13.41
CA MET A 403 -12.64 -8.09 12.40
C MET A 403 -13.66 -8.49 11.32
N LEU A 404 -14.52 -7.56 10.90
CA LEU A 404 -15.38 -7.73 9.73
C LEU A 404 -14.95 -6.78 8.62
N VAL A 405 -14.55 -7.33 7.48
CA VAL A 405 -14.36 -6.62 6.21
C VAL A 405 -15.45 -7.08 5.24
N ASP A 406 -16.31 -6.16 4.81
CA ASP A 406 -17.53 -6.51 4.09
C ASP A 406 -17.87 -5.51 2.98
N ASN A 407 -18.30 -6.04 1.83
CA ASN A 407 -18.73 -5.23 0.69
C ASN A 407 -17.68 -4.19 0.22
N CYS A 408 -16.41 -4.56 0.22
CA CYS A 408 -15.32 -3.63 -0.11
C CYS A 408 -14.74 -3.86 -1.52
N LEU A 409 -14.18 -2.81 -2.11
CA LEU A 409 -13.34 -2.90 -3.31
C LEU A 409 -11.89 -2.57 -2.95
N PHE A 410 -10.98 -3.52 -3.17
CA PHE A 410 -9.54 -3.29 -3.13
C PHE A 410 -8.99 -3.37 -4.55
N THR A 411 -8.33 -2.32 -5.02
CA THR A 411 -7.76 -2.36 -6.37
C THR A 411 -6.50 -1.53 -6.55
N ASP A 412 -5.63 -1.95 -7.47
CA ASP A 412 -4.36 -1.29 -7.75
C ASP A 412 -3.44 -1.27 -6.51
N ILE A 413 -3.10 -2.46 -6.00
CA ILE A 413 -2.37 -2.66 -4.74
C ILE A 413 -0.95 -3.19 -5.01
N GLU A 414 0.06 -2.54 -4.42
CA GLU A 414 1.49 -2.94 -4.46
C GLU A 414 2.13 -3.08 -5.86
N TRP A 415 2.27 -1.99 -6.63
CA TRP A 415 2.90 -2.02 -7.96
C TRP A 415 4.44 -1.83 -7.97
N GLN A 416 5.03 -1.30 -6.89
CA GLN A 416 6.48 -1.28 -6.74
C GLN A 416 7.01 -2.45 -5.91
N LEU A 417 6.16 -3.12 -5.13
CA LEU A 417 6.53 -4.18 -4.18
C LEU A 417 7.59 -3.77 -3.16
N ASN A 418 7.21 -3.81 -1.89
CA ASN A 418 8.15 -3.61 -0.79
C ASN A 418 7.86 -4.61 0.32
N SER A 419 7.94 -5.90 -0.01
CA SER A 419 7.45 -6.98 0.82
C SER A 419 8.38 -8.19 0.83
N ASN A 420 8.19 -9.02 1.86
CA ASN A 420 8.90 -10.28 2.05
C ASN A 420 8.09 -11.52 1.59
N GLY A 421 7.04 -11.34 0.78
CA GLY A 421 6.21 -12.41 0.21
C GLY A 421 5.35 -13.20 1.20
N GLY A 422 5.55 -13.01 2.50
CA GLY A 422 4.70 -13.56 3.57
C GLY A 422 3.57 -12.62 4.00
N SER A 423 3.36 -11.53 3.28
CA SER A 423 2.27 -10.57 3.43
C SER A 423 1.34 -10.69 2.22
N GLY A 424 0.03 -10.69 2.40
CA GLY A 424 -0.91 -10.56 1.28
C GLY A 424 -1.11 -9.11 0.88
N SER A 425 -1.57 -8.87 -0.35
CA SER A 425 -2.02 -7.54 -0.80
C SER A 425 -3.08 -6.98 0.15
N VAL A 426 -3.99 -7.87 0.61
CA VAL A 426 -4.93 -7.61 1.69
C VAL A 426 -4.84 -8.74 2.71
N MET A 427 -4.77 -8.42 3.99
CA MET A 427 -4.57 -9.39 5.07
C MET A 427 -5.71 -9.37 6.07
N ILE A 428 -6.13 -10.54 6.56
CA ILE A 428 -7.13 -10.69 7.62
C ILE A 428 -6.57 -11.51 8.80
N GLY A 429 -6.76 -10.99 10.00
CA GLY A 429 -6.27 -11.56 11.26
C GLY A 429 -7.19 -12.60 11.88
N ARG A 430 -7.04 -12.77 13.21
CA ARG A 430 -7.68 -13.86 13.97
C ARG A 430 -9.19 -13.73 14.01
N ASN A 431 -9.87 -14.85 13.73
CA ASN A 431 -11.34 -14.93 13.69
C ASN A 431 -12.00 -13.87 12.79
N GLY A 432 -11.23 -13.26 11.88
CA GLY A 432 -11.72 -12.21 11.00
C GLY A 432 -12.54 -12.77 9.85
N THR A 433 -13.56 -12.03 9.44
CA THR A 433 -14.41 -12.37 8.29
C THR A 433 -14.14 -11.36 7.18
N MET A 434 -13.76 -11.84 6.01
CA MET A 434 -13.69 -11.05 4.78
C MET A 434 -14.66 -11.63 3.77
N ARG A 435 -15.70 -10.86 3.45
CA ARG A 435 -16.77 -11.31 2.57
C ARG A 435 -17.24 -10.25 1.60
N ARG A 436 -17.86 -10.70 0.49
CA ARG A 436 -18.41 -9.82 -0.56
C ARG A 436 -17.41 -8.76 -1.04
N THR A 437 -16.14 -9.09 -1.01
CA THR A 437 -15.06 -8.18 -1.35
C THR A 437 -14.57 -8.48 -2.76
N THR A 438 -14.26 -7.43 -3.52
CA THR A 438 -13.55 -7.56 -4.80
C THR A 438 -12.09 -7.16 -4.61
N LEU A 439 -11.15 -8.01 -5.03
CA LEU A 439 -9.72 -7.67 -5.12
C LEU A 439 -9.26 -7.84 -6.57
N THR A 440 -8.68 -6.78 -7.15
CA THR A 440 -8.11 -6.83 -8.51
C THR A 440 -6.96 -5.88 -8.74
N ARG A 441 -6.06 -6.22 -9.68
CA ARG A 441 -4.82 -5.48 -9.98
C ARG A 441 -3.92 -5.39 -8.76
N ALA A 442 -3.33 -6.52 -8.38
CA ALA A 442 -2.44 -6.60 -7.22
C ALA A 442 -1.08 -7.24 -7.56
N GLY A 443 0.01 -6.62 -7.10
CA GLY A 443 1.36 -7.02 -7.48
C GLY A 443 1.95 -8.13 -6.62
N ASN A 444 1.68 -8.11 -5.32
CA ASN A 444 2.25 -9.06 -4.35
C ASN A 444 1.83 -10.50 -4.69
N SER A 445 2.69 -11.47 -4.38
CA SER A 445 2.52 -12.88 -4.74
C SER A 445 1.19 -13.42 -4.22
N GLU A 446 0.69 -12.88 -3.11
CA GLU A 446 -0.57 -13.26 -2.51
C GLU A 446 -1.62 -12.14 -2.56
N GLY A 447 -2.84 -12.51 -2.96
CA GLY A 447 -3.99 -11.59 -2.97
C GLY A 447 -4.52 -11.34 -1.56
N ILE A 448 -5.48 -12.16 -1.13
CA ILE A 448 -5.99 -12.18 0.25
C ILE A 448 -5.21 -13.22 1.05
N ARG A 449 -4.60 -12.80 2.16
CA ARG A 449 -3.88 -13.71 3.08
C ARG A 449 -4.55 -13.77 4.46
N ALA A 450 -4.86 -14.98 4.92
CA ALA A 450 -5.17 -15.22 6.33
C ALA A 450 -3.87 -15.28 7.14
N ILE A 451 -3.67 -14.28 8.01
CA ILE A 451 -2.42 -14.12 8.78
C ILE A 451 -2.52 -14.65 10.22
N ASP A 452 -3.72 -14.99 10.70
CA ASP A 452 -3.95 -15.75 11.93
C ASP A 452 -5.04 -16.83 11.75
N LYS A 453 -5.33 -17.60 12.80
CA LYS A 453 -6.29 -18.71 12.82
C LYS A 453 -7.75 -18.22 12.80
N GLY A 454 -8.64 -19.08 12.30
CA GLY A 454 -10.08 -18.87 12.42
C GLY A 454 -10.70 -17.92 11.39
N ALA A 455 -9.95 -17.51 10.36
CA ALA A 455 -10.46 -16.57 9.37
C ALA A 455 -11.59 -17.20 8.51
N LEU A 456 -12.60 -16.41 8.16
CA LEU A 456 -13.65 -16.77 7.20
C LEU A 456 -13.49 -15.92 5.94
N LEU A 457 -13.16 -16.57 4.83
CA LEU A 457 -13.03 -15.95 3.51
C LEU A 457 -14.13 -16.48 2.59
N GLU A 458 -15.19 -15.70 2.36
CA GLU A 458 -16.32 -16.17 1.55
C GLU A 458 -16.94 -15.11 0.62
N LEU A 459 -17.53 -15.56 -0.48
CA LEU A 459 -18.26 -14.68 -1.41
C LEU A 459 -17.40 -13.56 -1.99
N ASN A 460 -16.08 -13.74 -2.04
CA ASN A 460 -15.16 -12.75 -2.60
C ASN A 460 -14.93 -13.01 -4.09
N HIS A 461 -14.65 -11.94 -4.83
CA HIS A 461 -14.27 -11.96 -6.24
C HIS A 461 -12.82 -11.51 -6.39
N ILE A 462 -11.92 -12.38 -6.83
CA ILE A 462 -10.47 -12.12 -6.86
C ILE A 462 -9.92 -12.47 -8.23
N TYR A 463 -9.35 -11.49 -8.93
CA TYR A 463 -8.82 -11.67 -10.28
C TYR A 463 -7.74 -10.65 -10.62
N ASP A 464 -6.86 -10.96 -11.56
CA ASP A 464 -5.73 -10.10 -11.94
C ASP A 464 -4.83 -9.73 -10.73
N VAL A 465 -4.39 -10.75 -10.00
CA VAL A 465 -3.52 -10.63 -8.84
C VAL A 465 -2.26 -11.50 -9.00
N SER A 466 -1.30 -11.29 -8.10
CA SER A 466 -0.01 -11.99 -8.10
C SER A 466 0.88 -11.63 -9.29
N ASN A 467 0.79 -10.37 -9.71
CA ASN A 467 1.30 -9.92 -11.00
C ASN A 467 2.82 -9.70 -11.03
N LEU A 468 3.43 -9.34 -9.90
CA LEU A 468 4.79 -8.79 -9.86
C LEU A 468 5.75 -9.56 -8.95
N GLN A 469 5.26 -10.53 -8.17
CA GLN A 469 6.06 -11.35 -7.23
C GLN A 469 5.77 -12.85 -7.42
N HIS A 470 6.64 -13.71 -6.89
CA HIS A 470 6.58 -15.17 -7.08
C HIS A 470 6.12 -15.92 -5.83
N ASP A 471 5.79 -17.21 -5.98
CA ASP A 471 5.39 -18.10 -4.88
C ASP A 471 4.17 -17.64 -4.07
N GLY A 472 2.99 -17.69 -4.67
CA GLY A 472 1.77 -17.22 -4.01
C GLY A 472 0.48 -17.75 -4.59
N SER A 473 -0.62 -17.14 -4.16
CA SER A 473 -1.97 -17.45 -4.62
C SER A 473 -2.93 -16.29 -4.41
N ALA A 474 -4.05 -16.26 -5.13
CA ALA A 474 -5.09 -15.25 -4.91
C ALA A 474 -5.67 -15.30 -3.49
N ILE A 475 -5.86 -16.51 -2.94
CA ILE A 475 -6.16 -16.71 -1.52
C ILE A 475 -5.09 -17.62 -0.92
N ASN A 476 -4.37 -17.13 0.10
CA ASN A 476 -3.37 -17.93 0.81
C ASN A 476 -3.70 -18.09 2.29
N VAL A 477 -3.55 -19.32 2.78
CA VAL A 477 -3.60 -19.66 4.20
C VAL A 477 -2.29 -20.30 4.62
N GLY A 478 -1.51 -19.58 5.43
CA GLY A 478 -0.20 -20.05 5.91
C GLY A 478 -0.30 -21.31 6.78
N THR A 479 0.76 -22.11 6.84
CA THR A 479 0.78 -23.44 7.50
C THR A 479 0.28 -23.41 8.95
N THR A 480 0.70 -22.43 9.74
CA THR A 480 0.30 -22.32 11.16
C THR A 480 -1.07 -21.67 11.36
N LYS A 481 -1.71 -21.23 10.26
CA LYS A 481 -2.91 -20.38 10.24
C LYS A 481 -4.18 -21.12 9.80
N GLN A 482 -4.05 -22.40 9.42
CA GLN A 482 -5.15 -23.20 8.88
C GLN A 482 -6.22 -23.58 9.91
N ARG A 483 -5.89 -23.65 11.20
CA ARG A 483 -6.83 -24.10 12.24
C ARG A 483 -8.04 -23.15 12.31
N GLY A 484 -9.23 -23.70 12.09
CA GLY A 484 -10.49 -22.95 12.11
C GLY A 484 -10.72 -22.03 10.90
N THR A 485 -9.73 -21.88 10.02
CA THR A 485 -9.86 -21.04 8.82
C THR A 485 -10.72 -21.75 7.78
N ARG A 486 -11.66 -21.02 7.18
CA ARG A 486 -12.58 -21.51 6.16
C ARG A 486 -12.52 -20.60 4.94
N VAL A 487 -12.31 -21.21 3.78
CA VAL A 487 -12.38 -20.56 2.47
C VAL A 487 -13.53 -21.21 1.71
N SER A 488 -14.58 -20.47 1.36
CA SER A 488 -15.75 -21.07 0.69
C SER A 488 -16.50 -20.08 -0.19
N HIS A 489 -17.03 -20.54 -1.33
CA HIS A 489 -17.85 -19.73 -2.25
C HIS A 489 -17.15 -18.46 -2.78
N ASN A 490 -15.84 -18.49 -2.97
CA ASN A 490 -15.10 -17.41 -3.61
C ASN A 490 -15.01 -17.66 -5.13
N TRP A 491 -15.08 -16.60 -5.93
CA TRP A 491 -14.79 -16.66 -7.36
C TRP A 491 -13.37 -16.14 -7.60
N VAL A 492 -12.46 -17.06 -7.94
CA VAL A 492 -11.05 -16.77 -8.17
C VAL A 492 -10.66 -17.18 -9.58
N HIS A 493 -10.14 -16.24 -10.38
CA HIS A 493 -9.77 -16.49 -11.79
C HIS A 493 -8.73 -15.47 -12.28
N ASP A 494 -8.14 -15.71 -13.45
CA ASP A 494 -7.17 -14.79 -14.10
C ASP A 494 -6.03 -14.33 -13.18
N THR A 495 -5.53 -15.25 -12.36
CA THR A 495 -4.44 -15.01 -11.42
C THR A 495 -3.14 -15.48 -12.03
N ASN A 496 -2.07 -14.70 -11.87
CA ASN A 496 -0.77 -15.08 -12.40
C ASN A 496 -0.08 -16.16 -11.53
N ARG A 497 -0.65 -16.45 -10.35
CA ARG A 497 -0.29 -17.57 -9.46
C ARG A 497 -1.48 -18.49 -9.20
N GLN A 498 -1.38 -19.37 -8.20
CA GLN A 498 -2.44 -20.33 -7.87
C GLN A 498 -3.71 -19.60 -7.45
N GLY A 499 -4.88 -20.20 -7.67
CA GLY A 499 -6.14 -19.60 -7.21
C GLY A 499 -6.23 -19.57 -5.68
N VAL A 500 -6.23 -20.75 -5.06
CA VAL A 500 -6.33 -20.91 -3.60
C VAL A 500 -5.25 -21.87 -3.13
N ARG A 501 -4.52 -21.49 -2.07
CA ARG A 501 -3.43 -22.29 -1.50
C ARG A 501 -3.52 -22.35 0.02
N PHE A 502 -3.30 -23.55 0.55
CA PHE A 502 -3.06 -23.82 1.97
C PHE A 502 -1.63 -24.35 2.11
N ASP A 503 -0.74 -23.57 2.73
CA ASP A 503 0.67 -23.94 2.80
C ASP A 503 0.89 -25.15 3.70
N TYR A 504 1.72 -26.10 3.28
CA TYR A 504 2.13 -27.25 4.08
C TYR A 504 3.64 -27.42 4.03
N HIS A 505 4.31 -27.27 5.17
CA HIS A 505 5.78 -27.41 5.26
C HIS A 505 6.25 -28.75 5.81
N GLY A 506 5.39 -29.77 5.93
CA GLY A 506 5.81 -31.12 6.32
C GLY A 506 6.48 -31.22 7.71
N THR A 507 6.28 -30.24 8.59
CA THR A 507 7.03 -30.09 9.85
C THR A 507 6.63 -31.06 10.96
N GLY A 508 5.93 -32.17 10.65
CA GLY A 508 5.42 -33.11 11.64
C GLY A 508 4.39 -32.51 12.62
N ILE A 509 3.86 -31.31 12.33
CA ILE A 509 2.77 -30.70 13.09
C ILE A 509 1.47 -31.25 12.52
N TYR A 510 1.00 -32.33 13.11
CA TYR A 510 -0.29 -32.93 12.79
C TYR A 510 -1.39 -32.13 13.48
N ARG A 511 -2.53 -31.96 12.79
CA ARG A 511 -3.74 -31.52 13.46
C ARG A 511 -4.09 -32.57 14.51
N GLU A 512 -4.52 -32.14 15.71
CA GLU A 512 -4.92 -33.06 16.79
C GLU A 512 -6.01 -34.04 16.34
N ASP A 513 -6.81 -33.66 15.34
CA ASP A 513 -7.86 -34.49 14.73
C ASP A 513 -7.36 -35.40 13.57
N GLY A 514 -6.12 -35.24 13.12
CA GLY A 514 -5.52 -36.01 12.02
C GLY A 514 -6.18 -35.82 10.65
N LYS A 515 -7.10 -34.85 10.48
CA LYS A 515 -7.89 -34.71 9.25
C LYS A 515 -7.43 -33.55 8.37
N ILE A 516 -7.26 -33.83 7.09
CA ILE A 516 -7.09 -32.79 6.06
C ILE A 516 -8.48 -32.43 5.54
N HIS A 517 -8.88 -31.17 5.70
CA HIS A 517 -10.09 -30.61 5.09
C HIS A 517 -9.64 -29.62 4.02
N GLY A 518 -9.98 -29.91 2.76
CA GLY A 518 -9.76 -29.05 1.59
C GLY A 518 -11.06 -28.43 1.11
#